data_AF-A0A2P6FI57-F1
#
_entry.id   AF-A0A2P6FI57-F1
#
_cell.length_a   1.000
_cell.length_b   1.000
_cell.length_c   1.000
_cell.angle_alpha   90.00
_cell.angle_beta   90.00
_cell.angle_gamma   90.00
#
_symmetry.space_group_name_H-M   'P 1'
#
loop_
_entity.id
_entity.type
_entity.pdbx_description
1 polymer ?
#
loop_
_entity_poly.entity_id
_entity_poly.type
_entity_poly.pdbx_seq_one_letter_code
_entity_poly.pdbx_strand_id
1 'polypeptide(L)'
;MKNALRKLWFHFSILICIVFASMQLHADNAHYKNMLIGERAATMGGSYVAISDDSTGCYYNPAGIAYAVGDSLSGSGNMLHKMKTVYSEAIGTEDWVRESEALVPNYFGVLKNYKTYSFCFSYVVPEAFIEHQDLVFDNPLSTVKKYYQSLHSEDITYLMGPSAAMKFGDSLSFGLTLYYQYRSFMRQYHYFLESADDNGYEVYYESRKLREDGLMPKIGLQWSPWSLLTVGMTVDQSVLLNSSFQGDVSFHNTDNSTGTPSLLTLMNRTNSEEKRKFPLHLAWGISYFPTPSLLYTIDVDYYQTSEIGRANILNYSGGMEYYLNPTNAIRFGLFTNYTNLPIPDSSTTAPYEYLDIHGASFGYTSYSSSSSLTLGTIYTSGSGKAWLYSGSTETRKLTRESLTLVFSASSNL
;
A
#
# COMPACT_ATOMS: atom_id res chain seq x y z
N MET A 1 -31.63 37.99 27.08
CA MET A 1 -30.70 36.90 27.49
C MET A 1 -30.95 35.56 26.78
N LYS A 2 -32.19 35.10 26.57
CA LYS A 2 -32.48 33.84 25.85
C LYS A 2 -31.98 33.76 24.38
N ASN A 3 -31.99 34.88 23.64
CA ASN A 3 -31.52 34.89 22.24
C ASN A 3 -29.98 34.86 22.08
N ALA A 4 -29.23 35.24 23.11
CA ALA A 4 -27.77 35.18 23.09
C ALA A 4 -27.25 33.76 23.36
N LEU A 5 -27.86 33.05 24.32
CA LEU A 5 -27.57 31.61 24.55
C LEU A 5 -27.96 30.74 23.36
N ARG A 6 -29.06 31.04 22.67
CA ARG A 6 -29.52 30.29 21.49
C ARG A 6 -28.63 30.48 20.26
N LYS A 7 -28.05 31.67 20.06
CA LYS A 7 -27.00 31.90 19.04
C LYS A 7 -25.70 31.17 19.38
N LEU A 8 -25.34 31.12 20.67
CA LEU A 8 -24.16 30.37 21.14
C LEU A 8 -24.33 28.86 20.90
N TRP A 9 -25.54 28.33 21.07
CA TRP A 9 -25.88 26.92 20.77
C TRP A 9 -25.90 26.62 19.27
N PHE A 10 -26.41 27.52 18.44
CA PHE A 10 -26.39 27.38 16.98
C PHE A 10 -24.94 27.35 16.43
N HIS A 11 -24.03 28.12 17.02
CA HIS A 11 -22.60 28.09 16.67
C HIS A 11 -21.92 26.82 17.21
N PHE A 12 -22.39 26.25 18.32
CA PHE A 12 -21.89 24.98 18.86
C PHE A 12 -22.33 23.77 18.03
N SER A 13 -23.56 23.78 17.49
CA SER A 13 -24.04 22.76 16.53
C SER A 13 -23.34 22.86 15.18
N ILE A 14 -23.06 24.06 14.66
CA ILE A 14 -22.26 24.24 13.43
C ILE A 14 -20.80 23.76 13.64
N LEU A 15 -20.23 23.96 14.83
CA LEU A 15 -18.89 23.46 15.18
C LEU A 15 -18.86 21.91 15.27
N ILE A 16 -19.92 21.28 15.76
CA ILE A 16 -20.09 19.82 15.82
C ILE A 16 -20.41 19.21 14.45
N CYS A 17 -20.98 19.96 13.49
CA CYS A 17 -21.26 19.43 12.15
C CYS A 17 -20.04 19.46 11.22
N ILE A 18 -19.06 20.36 11.44
CA ILE A 18 -17.76 20.32 10.74
C ILE A 18 -16.93 19.09 11.17
N VAL A 19 -17.18 18.57 12.39
CA VAL A 19 -16.54 17.34 12.94
C VAL A 19 -16.95 16.07 12.17
N PHE A 20 -18.05 16.07 11.42
CA PHE A 20 -18.49 14.91 10.62
C PHE A 20 -18.01 14.92 9.16
N ALA A 21 -17.25 15.94 8.73
CA ALA A 21 -16.54 15.88 7.47
C ALA A 21 -15.36 14.91 7.62
N SER A 22 -15.58 13.63 7.31
CA SER A 22 -14.53 12.60 7.19
C SER A 22 -13.60 12.93 6.01
N MET A 23 -12.81 13.99 6.14
CA MET A 23 -11.83 14.41 5.14
C MET A 23 -10.49 13.77 5.41
N GLN A 24 -10.03 12.95 4.45
CA GLN A 24 -8.68 12.39 4.23
C GLN A 24 -8.34 11.10 5.00
N LEU A 25 -9.10 10.05 4.67
CA LEU A 25 -8.53 8.69 4.66
C LEU A 25 -7.99 8.44 3.26
N HIS A 26 -6.72 8.76 3.04
CA HIS A 26 -6.08 8.38 1.79
C HIS A 26 -6.10 6.85 1.67
N ALA A 27 -6.21 6.32 0.46
CA ALA A 27 -5.82 4.94 0.22
C ALA A 27 -4.40 4.71 0.77
N ASP A 28 -4.10 3.47 1.17
CA ASP A 28 -3.04 3.07 2.12
C ASP A 28 -1.63 3.64 1.87
N ASN A 29 -1.47 4.94 2.11
CA ASN A 29 -0.26 5.70 1.85
C ASN A 29 0.70 5.74 3.04
N ALA A 30 0.35 5.00 4.10
CA ALA A 30 1.12 4.93 5.32
C ALA A 30 2.05 3.71 5.36
N HIS A 31 1.84 2.79 4.44
CA HIS A 31 2.60 1.56 4.34
C HIS A 31 3.37 1.52 3.01
N TYR A 32 4.54 0.90 3.02
CA TYR A 32 5.43 0.85 1.84
C TYR A 32 5.56 -0.55 1.23
N LYS A 33 5.00 -1.59 1.88
CA LYS A 33 5.10 -3.00 1.45
C LYS A 33 3.72 -3.63 1.24
N ASN A 34 2.85 -2.92 0.54
CA ASN A 34 1.44 -3.31 0.32
C ASN A 34 1.31 -4.52 -0.59
N MET A 35 2.17 -4.62 -1.61
CA MET A 35 2.27 -5.78 -2.48
C MET A 35 3.70 -6.31 -2.52
N LEU A 36 3.84 -7.63 -2.46
CA LEU A 36 5.12 -8.27 -2.73
C LEU A 36 5.26 -8.48 -4.24
N ILE A 37 6.45 -8.29 -4.78
CA ILE A 37 6.69 -8.26 -6.22
C ILE A 37 7.36 -9.56 -6.66
N GLY A 38 6.95 -10.12 -7.79
CA GLY A 38 7.57 -11.31 -8.36
C GLY A 38 7.25 -12.61 -7.61
N GLU A 39 7.36 -13.74 -8.30
CA GLU A 39 6.90 -15.04 -7.78
C GLU A 39 7.74 -15.56 -6.60
N ARG A 40 9.06 -15.54 -6.76
CA ARG A 40 10.00 -16.11 -5.81
C ARG A 40 10.12 -15.21 -4.59
N ALA A 41 10.29 -13.91 -4.79
CA ALA A 41 10.33 -12.93 -3.70
C ALA A 41 9.01 -12.86 -2.91
N ALA A 42 7.84 -12.83 -3.58
CA ALA A 42 6.56 -12.80 -2.87
C ALA A 42 6.30 -14.02 -1.99
N THR A 43 6.78 -15.19 -2.40
CA THR A 43 6.65 -16.44 -1.64
C THR A 43 7.71 -16.61 -0.55
N MET A 44 8.61 -15.63 -0.40
CA MET A 44 9.63 -15.51 0.67
C MET A 44 9.48 -14.22 1.48
N GLY A 45 8.25 -13.71 1.61
CA GLY A 45 7.94 -12.50 2.40
C GLY A 45 8.56 -11.22 1.82
N GLY A 46 9.00 -11.22 0.57
CA GLY A 46 9.70 -10.10 -0.04
C GLY A 46 11.13 -9.92 0.46
N SER A 47 11.71 -10.90 1.16
CA SER A 47 13.15 -10.92 1.44
C SER A 47 13.87 -11.41 0.19
N TYR A 48 14.46 -10.46 -0.55
CA TYR A 48 15.07 -10.72 -1.85
C TYR A 48 16.31 -9.88 -2.13
N VAL A 49 16.70 -8.97 -1.25
CA VAL A 49 17.82 -8.03 -1.49
C VAL A 49 19.15 -8.76 -1.68
N ALA A 50 19.38 -9.88 -1.00
CA ALA A 50 20.62 -10.66 -1.13
C ALA A 50 20.58 -11.77 -2.20
N ILE A 51 19.40 -12.09 -2.73
CA ILE A 51 19.17 -13.24 -3.63
C ILE A 51 18.40 -12.83 -4.89
N SER A 52 18.60 -11.59 -5.33
CA SER A 52 17.95 -10.97 -6.49
C SER A 52 18.48 -11.48 -7.85
N ASP A 53 18.67 -12.79 -7.98
CA ASP A 53 19.32 -13.46 -9.12
C ASP A 53 18.38 -13.79 -10.29
N ASP A 54 17.33 -12.99 -10.48
CA ASP A 54 16.40 -13.08 -11.60
C ASP A 54 15.94 -11.67 -12.04
N SER A 55 15.01 -11.59 -12.98
CA SER A 55 14.50 -10.29 -13.45
C SER A 55 13.84 -9.47 -12.33
N THR A 56 13.29 -10.09 -11.28
CA THR A 56 12.65 -9.36 -10.16
C THR A 56 13.68 -8.59 -9.33
N GLY A 57 14.96 -8.93 -9.47
CA GLY A 57 16.08 -8.12 -8.96
C GLY A 57 16.09 -6.69 -9.48
N CYS A 58 15.49 -6.41 -10.64
CA CYS A 58 15.34 -5.04 -11.15
C CYS A 58 14.57 -4.14 -10.15
N TYR A 59 13.64 -4.72 -9.38
CA TYR A 59 12.87 -4.04 -8.33
C TYR A 59 13.53 -4.13 -6.95
N TYR A 60 13.94 -5.33 -6.53
CA TYR A 60 14.54 -5.52 -5.20
C TYR A 60 15.97 -5.01 -5.15
N ASN A 61 16.92 -5.72 -5.77
CA ASN A 61 18.32 -5.32 -5.86
C ASN A 61 18.88 -5.51 -7.27
N PRO A 62 19.11 -4.42 -8.05
CA PRO A 62 19.56 -4.55 -9.43
C PRO A 62 20.95 -5.16 -9.55
N ALA A 63 21.78 -5.17 -8.51
CA ALA A 63 23.08 -5.86 -8.56
C ALA A 63 22.92 -7.38 -8.68
N GLY A 64 21.82 -7.93 -8.16
CA GLY A 64 21.57 -9.37 -8.18
C GLY A 64 21.38 -9.94 -9.58
N ILE A 65 20.85 -9.13 -10.52
CA ILE A 65 20.58 -9.59 -11.88
C ILE A 65 21.88 -9.98 -12.62
N ALA A 66 23.04 -9.53 -12.15
CA ALA A 66 24.36 -9.95 -12.65
C ALA A 66 24.70 -11.41 -12.32
N TYR A 67 23.98 -12.03 -11.37
CA TYR A 67 24.08 -13.45 -11.03
C TYR A 67 23.00 -14.29 -11.69
N ALA A 68 22.06 -13.68 -12.43
CA ALA A 68 21.02 -14.40 -13.13
C ALA A 68 21.60 -15.29 -14.22
N VAL A 69 21.11 -16.53 -14.30
CA VAL A 69 21.57 -17.53 -15.27
C VAL A 69 20.73 -17.45 -16.55
N GLY A 70 21.36 -17.08 -17.66
CA GLY A 70 20.72 -17.08 -18.99
C GLY A 70 19.83 -15.86 -19.25
N ASP A 71 19.23 -15.82 -20.44
CA ASP A 71 18.20 -14.82 -20.77
C ASP A 71 16.85 -15.33 -20.21
N SER A 72 16.04 -14.42 -19.66
CA SER A 72 14.77 -14.83 -19.06
C SER A 72 13.65 -13.83 -19.32
N LEU A 73 12.44 -14.39 -19.39
CA LEU A 73 11.18 -13.68 -19.45
C LEU A 73 10.36 -14.13 -18.23
N SER A 74 10.03 -13.18 -17.37
CA SER A 74 9.22 -13.45 -16.17
C SER A 74 7.96 -12.61 -16.20
N GLY A 75 6.81 -13.26 -16.09
CA GLY A 75 5.52 -12.62 -15.91
C GLY A 75 4.88 -13.14 -14.63
N SER A 76 4.80 -12.29 -13.61
CA SER A 76 3.98 -12.58 -12.44
C SER A 76 2.52 -12.31 -12.81
N GLY A 77 1.90 -13.35 -13.34
CA GLY A 77 0.56 -13.36 -13.88
C GLY A 77 -0.51 -13.38 -12.79
N ASN A 78 -0.74 -12.22 -12.18
CA ASN A 78 -1.89 -11.87 -11.36
C ASN A 78 -1.79 -12.21 -9.86
N MET A 79 -1.94 -11.14 -9.08
CA MET A 79 -2.30 -11.23 -7.67
C MET A 79 -3.80 -10.99 -7.55
N LEU A 80 -4.57 -12.03 -7.17
CA LEU A 80 -5.92 -11.81 -6.67
C LEU A 80 -5.80 -11.39 -5.21
N HIS A 81 -5.94 -10.11 -4.94
CA HIS A 81 -5.85 -9.51 -3.62
C HIS A 81 -7.26 -9.25 -3.10
N LYS A 82 -7.64 -9.90 -2.00
CA LYS A 82 -8.85 -9.58 -1.23
C LYS A 82 -8.45 -9.04 0.12
N MET A 83 -9.05 -7.93 0.53
CA MET A 83 -8.78 -7.32 1.81
C MET A 83 -10.08 -6.85 2.46
N LYS A 84 -10.15 -6.98 3.78
CA LYS A 84 -11.25 -6.47 4.60
C LYS A 84 -10.70 -5.62 5.72
N THR A 85 -11.19 -4.38 5.81
CA THR A 85 -10.90 -3.46 6.91
C THR A 85 -12.18 -3.27 7.73
N VAL A 86 -12.08 -3.42 9.05
CA VAL A 86 -13.20 -3.23 9.98
C VAL A 86 -12.84 -2.17 11.01
N TYR A 87 -13.72 -1.17 11.11
CA TYR A 87 -13.70 -0.16 12.16
C TYR A 87 -14.82 -0.49 13.14
N SER A 88 -14.44 -0.95 14.34
CA SER A 88 -15.42 -1.39 15.33
C SER A 88 -16.15 -0.21 15.95
N GLU A 89 -17.46 -0.35 16.15
CA GLU A 89 -18.35 0.67 16.77
C GLU A 89 -18.16 2.05 16.12
N ALA A 90 -17.96 2.06 14.80
CA ALA A 90 -17.69 3.28 14.06
C ALA A 90 -18.81 4.30 14.29
N ILE A 91 -20.09 3.90 14.18
CA ILE A 91 -21.26 4.74 14.47
C ILE A 91 -22.22 4.03 15.45
N GLY A 92 -22.42 4.60 16.64
CA GLY A 92 -23.21 3.95 17.68
C GLY A 92 -22.58 2.61 18.08
N THR A 93 -23.32 1.52 17.88
CA THR A 93 -22.84 0.14 18.07
C THR A 93 -22.49 -0.56 16.76
N GLU A 94 -22.57 0.14 15.63
CA GLU A 94 -22.41 -0.43 14.30
C GLU A 94 -20.98 -0.29 13.79
N ASP A 95 -20.51 -1.34 13.12
CA ASP A 95 -19.17 -1.40 12.54
C ASP A 95 -19.16 -0.82 11.11
N TRP A 96 -18.08 -0.12 10.76
CA TRP A 96 -17.83 0.17 9.34
C TRP A 96 -16.95 -0.92 8.75
N VAL A 97 -17.44 -1.55 7.69
CA VAL A 97 -16.70 -2.54 6.91
C VAL A 97 -16.32 -1.94 5.57
N ARG A 98 -15.06 -2.12 5.18
CA ARG A 98 -14.56 -1.84 3.83
C ARG A 98 -13.96 -3.09 3.24
N GLU A 99 -14.27 -3.33 1.98
CA GLU A 99 -13.79 -4.49 1.24
C GLU A 99 -13.04 -4.02 0.01
N SER A 100 -11.94 -4.69 -0.31
CA SER A 100 -11.11 -4.41 -1.47
C SER A 100 -10.85 -5.70 -2.21
N GLU A 101 -11.04 -5.66 -3.53
CA GLU A 101 -10.75 -6.78 -4.42
C GLU A 101 -10.08 -6.25 -5.67
N ALA A 102 -8.85 -6.70 -5.91
CA ALA A 102 -8.09 -6.33 -7.09
C ALA A 102 -7.46 -7.58 -7.72
N LEU A 103 -7.57 -7.68 -9.04
CA LEU A 103 -6.81 -8.63 -9.84
C LEU A 103 -5.84 -7.82 -10.71
N VAL A 104 -4.59 -7.74 -10.28
CA VAL A 104 -3.57 -6.92 -10.98
C VAL A 104 -2.36 -7.75 -11.39
N PRO A 105 -1.87 -7.60 -12.63
CA PRO A 105 -0.56 -8.10 -13.02
C PRO A 105 0.50 -7.24 -12.33
N ASN A 106 1.10 -7.77 -11.26
CA ASN A 106 1.98 -6.96 -10.41
C ASN A 106 3.43 -6.86 -10.91
N TYR A 107 3.84 -7.71 -11.85
CA TYR A 107 5.21 -7.72 -12.36
C TYR A 107 5.36 -8.34 -13.75
N PHE A 108 6.19 -7.70 -14.57
CA PHE A 108 6.71 -8.23 -15.82
C PHE A 108 8.17 -7.82 -15.98
N GLY A 109 9.03 -8.73 -16.42
CA GLY A 109 10.44 -8.47 -16.60
C GLY A 109 11.06 -9.26 -17.74
N VAL A 110 11.95 -8.60 -18.47
CA VAL A 110 12.81 -9.21 -19.48
C VAL A 110 14.24 -9.00 -19.03
N LEU A 111 15.00 -10.09 -18.89
CA LEU A 111 16.42 -10.05 -18.54
C LEU A 111 17.24 -10.62 -19.69
N LYS A 112 18.32 -9.90 -20.01
CA LYS A 112 19.26 -10.26 -21.06
C LYS A 112 20.69 -10.14 -20.56
N ASN A 113 21.43 -11.23 -20.69
CA ASN A 113 22.84 -11.30 -20.31
C ASN A 113 23.74 -11.09 -21.53
N TYR A 114 24.74 -10.23 -21.38
CA TYR A 114 25.76 -9.98 -22.40
C TYR A 114 27.15 -9.83 -21.77
N LYS A 115 27.94 -10.90 -21.88
CA LYS A 115 29.27 -11.02 -21.25
C LYS A 115 29.18 -10.78 -19.74
N THR A 116 29.85 -9.76 -19.22
CA THR A 116 29.86 -9.38 -17.79
C THR A 116 28.74 -8.42 -17.41
N TYR A 117 27.90 -8.04 -18.37
CA TYR A 117 26.79 -7.11 -18.18
C TYR A 117 25.46 -7.83 -18.25
N SER A 118 24.53 -7.39 -17.43
CA SER A 118 23.15 -7.87 -17.42
C SER A 118 22.23 -6.68 -17.58
N PHE A 119 21.32 -6.76 -18.53
CA PHE A 119 20.33 -5.73 -18.81
C PHE A 119 18.95 -6.28 -18.50
N CYS A 120 18.08 -5.42 -17.98
CA CYS A 120 16.72 -5.79 -17.72
C CYS A 120 15.79 -4.63 -18.05
N PHE A 121 14.58 -4.94 -18.49
CA PHE A 121 13.47 -4.00 -18.51
C PHE A 121 12.37 -4.60 -17.65
N SER A 122 11.80 -3.80 -16.76
CA SER A 122 10.75 -4.27 -15.87
C SER A 122 9.60 -3.29 -15.77
N TYR A 123 8.42 -3.85 -15.55
CA TYR A 123 7.17 -3.19 -15.20
C TYR A 123 6.72 -3.77 -13.86
N VAL A 124 6.35 -2.90 -12.93
CA VAL A 124 6.04 -3.28 -11.55
C VAL A 124 4.84 -2.48 -11.06
N VAL A 125 3.94 -3.13 -10.34
CA VAL A 125 2.82 -2.51 -9.63
C VAL A 125 3.01 -2.75 -8.13
N PRO A 126 3.78 -1.89 -7.42
CA PRO A 126 4.03 -2.03 -5.99
C PRO A 126 2.81 -1.74 -5.12
N GLU A 127 1.81 -1.05 -5.67
CA GLU A 127 0.60 -0.65 -4.97
C GLU A 127 -0.58 -0.68 -5.94
N ALA A 128 -1.61 -1.44 -5.58
CA ALA A 128 -2.89 -1.46 -6.24
C ALA A 128 -3.98 -1.71 -5.20
N PHE A 129 -4.88 -0.75 -5.08
CA PHE A 129 -5.95 -0.78 -4.10
C PHE A 129 -7.24 -0.36 -4.77
N ILE A 130 -8.28 -1.20 -4.69
CA ILE A 130 -9.63 -0.88 -5.17
C ILE A 130 -10.58 -1.22 -4.04
N GLU A 131 -10.96 -0.20 -3.28
CA GLU A 131 -11.81 -0.33 -2.10
C GLU A 131 -13.21 0.15 -2.38
N HIS A 132 -14.15 -0.62 -1.86
CA HIS A 132 -15.57 -0.37 -1.89
C HIS A 132 -16.12 -0.45 -0.47
N GLN A 133 -17.07 0.42 -0.17
CA GLN A 133 -17.85 0.34 1.05
C GLN A 133 -19.22 0.91 0.76
N ASP A 134 -20.26 0.13 1.02
CA ASP A 134 -21.65 0.55 0.94
C ASP A 134 -22.35 0.05 2.21
N LEU A 135 -22.79 0.99 3.04
CA LEU A 135 -23.38 0.71 4.35
C LEU A 135 -24.65 1.52 4.54
N VAL A 136 -25.70 0.86 5.05
CA VAL A 136 -26.95 1.50 5.46
C VAL A 136 -27.21 1.10 6.91
N PHE A 137 -27.40 2.09 7.77
CA PHE A 137 -27.81 1.89 9.16
C PHE A 137 -29.13 2.60 9.42
N ASP A 138 -30.07 1.87 10.01
CA ASP A 138 -31.34 2.41 10.46
C ASP A 138 -31.26 2.65 11.98
N ASN A 139 -31.55 3.89 12.40
CA ASN A 139 -31.49 4.37 13.77
C ASN A 139 -30.14 4.11 14.50
N PRO A 140 -28.97 4.38 13.87
CA PRO A 140 -27.67 4.09 14.51
C PRO A 140 -27.39 4.94 15.75
N LEU A 141 -28.05 6.10 15.87
CA LEU A 141 -27.98 7.01 17.01
C LEU A 141 -29.38 7.53 17.32
N SER A 142 -29.63 7.96 18.55
CA SER A 142 -30.95 8.51 18.94
C SER A 142 -31.39 9.74 18.14
N THR A 143 -30.45 10.46 17.53
CA THR A 143 -30.68 11.65 16.70
C THR A 143 -30.67 11.39 15.20
N VAL A 144 -30.30 10.17 14.78
CA VAL A 144 -30.12 9.81 13.37
C VAL A 144 -31.08 8.69 13.02
N LYS A 145 -32.06 8.95 12.15
CA LYS A 145 -33.02 7.96 11.66
C LYS A 145 -32.38 7.00 10.67
N LYS A 146 -31.56 7.54 9.78
CA LYS A 146 -30.93 6.78 8.72
C LYS A 146 -29.57 7.35 8.39
N TYR A 147 -28.58 6.48 8.25
CA TYR A 147 -27.25 6.84 7.76
C TYR A 147 -26.89 5.90 6.61
N TYR A 148 -26.59 6.48 5.45
CA TYR A 148 -26.06 5.76 4.31
C TYR A 148 -24.68 6.31 3.98
N GLN A 149 -23.74 5.44 3.71
CA GLN A 149 -22.37 5.78 3.32
C GLN A 149 -21.96 4.90 2.15
N SER A 150 -21.40 5.55 1.13
CA SER A 150 -20.79 4.90 -0.03
C SER A 150 -19.39 5.47 -0.25
N LEU A 151 -18.42 4.59 -0.44
CA LEU A 151 -17.04 4.91 -0.73
C LEU A 151 -16.57 4.01 -1.87
N HIS A 152 -15.96 4.63 -2.85
CA HIS A 152 -15.16 3.95 -3.86
C HIS A 152 -13.81 4.65 -3.94
N SER A 153 -12.72 3.91 -3.76
CA SER A 153 -11.36 4.46 -3.84
C SER A 153 -10.47 3.53 -4.64
N GLU A 154 -9.74 4.11 -5.58
CA GLU A 154 -8.74 3.44 -6.40
C GLU A 154 -7.40 4.14 -6.24
N ASP A 155 -6.35 3.38 -5.97
CA ASP A 155 -4.97 3.89 -5.92
C ASP A 155 -4.05 2.86 -6.55
N ILE A 156 -3.42 3.24 -7.66
CA ILE A 156 -2.51 2.35 -8.37
C ILE A 156 -1.24 3.11 -8.72
N THR A 157 -0.10 2.55 -8.33
CA THR A 157 1.23 3.02 -8.69
C THR A 157 1.89 2.04 -9.64
N TYR A 158 2.42 2.56 -10.74
CA TYR A 158 3.15 1.84 -11.76
C TYR A 158 4.60 2.31 -11.77
N LEU A 159 5.52 1.36 -11.89
CA LEU A 159 6.94 1.59 -12.14
C LEU A 159 7.31 0.90 -13.44
N MET A 160 8.03 1.58 -14.32
CA MET A 160 8.57 0.95 -15.53
C MET A 160 9.92 1.53 -15.88
N GLY A 161 10.87 0.68 -16.25
CA GLY A 161 12.19 1.19 -16.58
C GLY A 161 13.27 0.15 -16.85
N PRO A 162 14.40 0.61 -17.39
CA PRO A 162 15.57 -0.21 -17.60
C PRO A 162 16.42 -0.36 -16.32
N SER A 163 17.11 -1.49 -16.26
CA SER A 163 18.13 -1.82 -15.28
C SER A 163 19.38 -2.32 -15.99
N ALA A 164 20.53 -2.04 -15.40
CA ALA A 164 21.82 -2.56 -15.84
C ALA A 164 22.64 -2.98 -14.62
N ALA A 165 23.34 -4.10 -14.73
CA ALA A 165 24.24 -4.58 -13.70
C ALA A 165 25.53 -5.12 -14.28
N MET A 166 26.56 -5.08 -13.46
CA MET A 166 27.90 -5.55 -13.80
C MET A 166 28.49 -6.32 -12.63
N LYS A 167 29.12 -7.45 -12.95
CA LYS A 167 29.90 -8.23 -12.00
C LYS A 167 31.38 -7.79 -12.02
N PHE A 168 31.94 -7.54 -10.85
CA PHE A 168 33.35 -7.24 -10.62
C PHE A 168 34.03 -8.44 -9.96
N GLY A 169 34.88 -9.13 -10.73
CA GLY A 169 35.46 -10.41 -10.31
C GLY A 169 34.38 -11.47 -10.12
N ASP A 170 34.56 -12.35 -9.14
CA ASP A 170 33.67 -13.50 -8.93
C ASP A 170 32.62 -13.29 -7.83
N SER A 171 32.78 -12.29 -6.98
CA SER A 171 32.03 -12.15 -5.73
C SER A 171 31.31 -10.82 -5.53
N LEU A 172 31.58 -9.78 -6.33
CA LEU A 172 30.94 -8.47 -6.17
C LEU A 172 30.16 -8.09 -7.43
N SER A 173 28.98 -7.51 -7.27
CA SER A 173 28.25 -6.88 -8.36
C SER A 173 27.66 -5.55 -7.95
N PHE A 174 27.44 -4.70 -8.95
CA PHE A 174 26.78 -3.42 -8.83
C PHE A 174 25.65 -3.35 -9.87
N GLY A 175 24.55 -2.70 -9.50
CA GLY A 175 23.43 -2.50 -10.40
C GLY A 175 22.77 -1.14 -10.23
N LEU A 176 22.13 -0.69 -11.30
CA LEU A 176 21.35 0.54 -11.36
C LEU A 176 20.03 0.24 -12.06
N THR A 177 18.94 0.77 -11.51
CA THR A 177 17.63 0.83 -12.17
C THR A 177 17.15 2.28 -12.19
N LEU A 178 16.50 2.68 -13.26
CA LEU A 178 15.81 3.96 -13.34
C LEU A 178 14.35 3.71 -13.72
N TYR A 179 13.45 3.83 -12.77
CA TYR A 179 12.02 3.73 -13.04
C TYR A 179 11.42 5.08 -13.37
N TYR A 180 10.54 5.12 -14.36
CA TYR A 180 9.46 6.08 -14.43
C TYR A 180 8.33 5.62 -13.51
N GLN A 181 7.91 6.49 -12.61
CA GLN A 181 6.83 6.26 -11.66
C GLN A 181 5.59 7.02 -12.08
N TYR A 182 4.46 6.32 -12.17
CA TYR A 182 3.16 6.90 -12.49
C TYR A 182 2.15 6.43 -11.44
N ARG A 183 1.49 7.36 -10.75
CA ARG A 183 0.42 7.04 -9.80
C ARG A 183 -0.88 7.71 -10.22
N SER A 184 -1.95 6.94 -10.16
CA SER A 184 -3.32 7.40 -10.37
C SER A 184 -4.14 7.07 -9.14
N PHE A 185 -4.71 8.10 -8.51
CA PHE A 185 -5.60 7.97 -7.38
C PHE A 185 -6.94 8.63 -7.68
N MET A 186 -8.02 7.93 -7.42
CA MET A 186 -9.38 8.44 -7.48
C MET A 186 -10.13 8.01 -6.23
N ARG A 187 -10.88 8.93 -5.64
CA ARG A 187 -11.79 8.61 -4.55
C ARG A 187 -13.11 9.31 -4.78
N GLN A 188 -14.18 8.55 -4.64
CA GLN A 188 -15.54 9.03 -4.58
C GLN A 188 -16.11 8.63 -3.23
N TYR A 189 -16.67 9.59 -2.53
CA TYR A 189 -17.25 9.38 -1.22
C TYR A 189 -18.56 10.13 -1.13
N HIS A 190 -19.57 9.45 -0.60
CA HIS A 190 -20.90 9.98 -0.46
C HIS A 190 -21.50 9.51 0.85
N TYR A 191 -22.15 10.41 1.57
CA TYR A 191 -23.03 10.00 2.66
C TYR A 191 -24.36 10.74 2.60
N PHE A 192 -25.38 10.08 3.12
CA PHE A 192 -26.70 10.61 3.36
C PHE A 192 -27.07 10.37 4.83
N LEU A 193 -27.56 11.40 5.49
CA LEU A 193 -28.00 11.33 6.88
C LEU A 193 -29.40 11.92 7.00
N GLU A 194 -30.33 11.18 7.60
CA GLU A 194 -31.68 11.65 7.93
C GLU A 194 -31.81 11.78 9.45
N SER A 195 -32.32 12.92 9.92
CA SER A 195 -32.51 13.17 11.36
C SER A 195 -33.71 12.38 11.92
N ALA A 196 -33.60 11.92 13.17
CA ALA A 196 -34.64 11.14 13.88
C ALA A 196 -36.01 11.85 13.97
N ASP A 197 -36.01 13.18 14.09
CA ASP A 197 -37.22 13.98 14.27
C ASP A 197 -37.92 14.36 12.94
N ASP A 198 -37.55 13.74 11.81
CA ASP A 198 -37.97 14.12 10.45
C ASP A 198 -37.72 15.61 10.11
N ASN A 199 -36.84 16.25 10.88
CA ASN A 199 -36.58 17.68 10.82
C ASN A 199 -35.58 18.07 9.72
N GLY A 200 -35.02 17.12 8.98
CA GLY A 200 -33.97 17.44 8.01
C GLY A 200 -33.21 16.25 7.47
N TYR A 201 -32.40 16.55 6.46
CA TYR A 201 -31.44 15.60 5.91
C TYR A 201 -30.16 16.30 5.47
N GLU A 202 -29.08 15.53 5.44
CA GLU A 202 -27.78 15.94 4.93
C GLU A 202 -27.34 15.03 3.80
N VAL A 203 -26.71 15.62 2.79
CA VAL A 203 -26.07 14.94 1.69
C VAL A 203 -24.69 15.52 1.51
N TYR A 204 -23.70 14.65 1.52
CA TYR A 204 -22.33 15.02 1.21
C TYR A 204 -21.85 14.21 0.03
N TYR A 205 -21.09 14.86 -0.84
CA TYR A 205 -20.40 14.20 -1.93
C TYR A 205 -19.00 14.80 -2.05
N GLU A 206 -18.02 13.92 -2.18
CA GLU A 206 -16.62 14.23 -2.40
C GLU A 206 -16.11 13.41 -3.58
N SER A 207 -15.40 14.08 -4.49
CA SER A 207 -14.62 13.46 -5.56
C SER A 207 -13.21 14.01 -5.51
N ARG A 208 -12.23 13.14 -5.27
CA ARG A 208 -10.80 13.48 -5.32
C ARG A 208 -10.13 12.73 -6.45
N LYS A 209 -9.27 13.41 -7.18
CA LYS A 209 -8.42 12.85 -8.22
C LYS A 209 -7.01 13.36 -8.00
N LEU A 210 -6.05 12.46 -8.05
CA LEU A 210 -4.63 12.78 -7.98
C LEU A 210 -3.91 12.00 -9.07
N ARG A 211 -3.04 12.69 -9.79
CA ARG A 211 -2.10 12.08 -10.72
C ARG A 211 -0.70 12.57 -10.38
N GLU A 212 0.22 11.64 -10.21
CA GLU A 212 1.64 11.92 -9.96
C GLU A 212 2.50 11.24 -11.02
N ASP A 213 3.50 11.96 -11.52
CA ASP A 213 4.50 11.46 -12.45
C ASP A 213 5.89 11.75 -11.87
N GLY A 214 6.79 10.77 -11.86
CA GLY A 214 8.08 10.87 -11.20
C GLY A 214 9.14 9.92 -11.74
N LEU A 215 10.31 9.97 -11.11
CA LEU A 215 11.43 9.07 -11.37
C LEU A 215 11.89 8.43 -10.07
N MET A 216 12.26 7.15 -10.11
CA MET A 216 12.84 6.42 -8.98
C MET A 216 14.15 5.78 -9.42
N PRO A 217 15.30 6.48 -9.23
CA PRO A 217 16.60 5.84 -9.33
C PRO A 217 16.78 4.86 -8.17
N LYS A 218 17.34 3.69 -8.48
CA LYS A 218 17.67 2.65 -7.50
C LYS A 218 19.05 2.11 -7.78
N ILE A 219 19.89 2.08 -6.75
CA ILE A 219 21.24 1.55 -6.80
C ILE A 219 21.31 0.29 -5.93
N GLY A 220 21.98 -0.73 -6.44
CA GLY A 220 22.16 -2.01 -5.77
C GLY A 220 23.63 -2.41 -5.71
N LEU A 221 23.97 -3.13 -4.64
CA LEU A 221 25.24 -3.81 -4.46
C LEU A 221 24.95 -5.22 -3.93
N GLN A 222 25.68 -6.22 -4.43
CA GLN A 222 25.61 -7.58 -3.93
C GLN A 222 27.00 -8.19 -3.82
N TRP A 223 27.31 -8.74 -2.65
CA TRP A 223 28.62 -9.31 -2.33
C TRP A 223 28.48 -10.72 -1.76
N SER A 224 29.18 -11.67 -2.36
CA SER A 224 29.22 -13.07 -1.94
C SER A 224 30.63 -13.39 -1.40
N PRO A 225 30.95 -13.06 -0.13
CA PRO A 225 32.27 -13.30 0.45
C PRO A 225 32.64 -14.78 0.52
N TRP A 226 31.65 -15.65 0.66
CA TRP A 226 31.78 -17.10 0.72
C TRP A 226 30.74 -17.73 -0.19
N SER A 227 30.95 -18.98 -0.60
CA SER A 227 30.00 -19.70 -1.46
C SER A 227 28.63 -19.93 -0.83
N LEU A 228 28.53 -19.84 0.51
CA LEU A 228 27.30 -20.09 1.26
C LEU A 228 26.65 -18.80 1.77
N LEU A 229 27.29 -17.63 1.62
CA LEU A 229 26.79 -16.37 2.18
C LEU A 229 26.80 -15.28 1.11
N THR A 230 25.65 -14.61 0.98
CA THR A 230 25.53 -13.41 0.15
C THR A 230 24.92 -12.29 0.98
N VAL A 231 25.42 -11.08 0.74
CA VAL A 231 24.95 -9.84 1.36
C VAL A 231 24.52 -8.91 0.24
N GLY A 232 23.36 -8.28 0.40
CA GLY A 232 22.82 -7.30 -0.53
C GLY A 232 22.57 -5.97 0.15
N MET A 233 22.70 -4.89 -0.60
CA MET A 233 22.37 -3.54 -0.17
C MET A 233 21.73 -2.76 -1.31
N THR A 234 20.71 -1.98 -1.00
CA THR A 234 20.04 -1.14 -1.99
C THR A 234 19.64 0.21 -1.43
N VAL A 235 19.64 1.22 -2.29
CA VAL A 235 19.13 2.56 -1.97
C VAL A 235 18.28 3.08 -3.12
N ASP A 236 17.14 3.68 -2.78
CA ASP A 236 16.28 4.37 -3.73
C ASP A 236 15.50 5.50 -3.07
N GLN A 237 15.07 6.45 -3.90
CA GLN A 237 14.16 7.52 -3.50
C GLN A 237 13.44 8.05 -4.72
N SER A 238 12.11 8.05 -4.68
CA SER A 238 11.31 8.63 -5.76
C SER A 238 11.29 10.16 -5.70
N VAL A 239 11.30 10.80 -6.87
CA VAL A 239 11.19 12.24 -7.03
C VAL A 239 10.06 12.55 -8.00
N LEU A 240 9.09 13.36 -7.56
CA LEU A 240 7.97 13.77 -8.40
C LEU A 240 8.36 14.92 -9.34
N LEU A 241 8.14 14.68 -10.63
CA LEU A 241 8.27 15.69 -11.68
C LEU A 241 6.97 16.49 -11.82
N ASN A 242 5.82 15.82 -11.69
CA ASN A 242 4.50 16.42 -11.80
C ASN A 242 3.55 15.85 -10.72
N SER A 243 2.63 16.69 -10.26
CA SER A 243 1.55 16.32 -9.34
C SER A 243 0.35 17.19 -9.71
N SER A 244 -0.81 16.58 -9.93
CA SER A 244 -2.05 17.29 -10.20
C SER A 244 -3.15 16.70 -9.35
N PHE A 245 -3.67 17.51 -8.43
CA PHE A 245 -4.76 17.17 -7.53
C PHE A 245 -5.97 18.03 -7.84
N GLN A 246 -7.13 17.39 -7.92
CA GLN A 246 -8.44 18.03 -7.98
C GLN A 246 -9.35 17.40 -6.94
N GLY A 247 -9.90 18.23 -6.04
CA GLY A 247 -10.92 17.86 -5.07
C GLY A 247 -12.20 18.66 -5.33
N ASP A 248 -13.30 17.96 -5.48
CA ASP A 248 -14.64 18.52 -5.62
C ASP A 248 -15.49 18.06 -4.44
N VAL A 249 -16.07 19.01 -3.72
CA VAL A 249 -16.91 18.72 -2.55
C VAL A 249 -18.22 19.49 -2.67
N SER A 250 -19.34 18.77 -2.59
CA SER A 250 -20.67 19.36 -2.48
C SER A 250 -21.36 18.89 -1.21
N PHE A 251 -22.06 19.82 -0.56
CA PHE A 251 -22.80 19.57 0.65
C PHE A 251 -24.19 20.21 0.54
N HIS A 252 -25.20 19.44 0.88
CA HIS A 252 -26.59 19.87 0.95
C HIS A 252 -27.13 19.51 2.34
N ASN A 253 -27.68 20.49 3.04
CA ASN A 253 -28.36 20.27 4.31
C ASN A 253 -29.70 20.99 4.29
N THR A 254 -30.71 20.33 4.84
CA THR A 254 -32.02 20.91 5.09
C THR A 254 -32.32 20.82 6.58
N ASP A 255 -32.71 21.93 7.20
CA ASP A 255 -33.15 21.98 8.60
C ASP A 255 -34.51 22.68 8.69
N ASN A 256 -35.49 21.97 9.26
CA ASN A 256 -36.88 22.38 9.44
C ASN A 256 -37.27 22.54 10.93
N SER A 257 -36.30 22.50 11.85
CA SER A 257 -36.51 22.59 13.31
C SER A 257 -37.21 23.87 13.78
N THR A 258 -37.23 24.92 12.96
CA THR A 258 -37.88 26.21 13.25
C THR A 258 -39.25 26.39 12.60
N GLY A 259 -39.77 25.37 11.91
CA GLY A 259 -41.03 25.41 11.16
C GLY A 259 -40.95 26.16 9.82
N THR A 260 -39.78 26.72 9.48
CA THR A 260 -39.45 27.22 8.14
C THR A 260 -38.28 26.40 7.61
N PRO A 261 -38.38 25.80 6.41
CA PRO A 261 -37.27 25.07 5.82
C PRO A 261 -36.10 26.01 5.55
N SER A 262 -34.95 25.72 6.14
CA SER A 262 -33.67 26.35 5.80
C SER A 262 -32.85 25.36 4.96
N LEU A 263 -32.38 25.83 3.81
CA LEU A 263 -31.57 25.04 2.88
C LEU A 263 -30.17 25.65 2.79
N LEU A 264 -29.16 24.83 3.05
CA LEU A 264 -27.76 25.16 2.78
C LEU A 264 -27.28 24.27 1.64
N THR A 265 -26.71 24.88 0.60
CA THR A 265 -26.06 24.19 -0.50
C THR A 265 -24.73 24.84 -0.77
N LEU A 266 -23.66 24.05 -0.73
CA LEU A 266 -22.30 24.48 -0.97
C LEU A 266 -21.65 23.56 -2.00
N MET A 267 -20.89 24.14 -2.93
CA MET A 267 -20.00 23.41 -3.83
C MET A 267 -18.67 24.12 -3.82
N ASN A 268 -17.59 23.38 -3.57
CA ASN A 268 -16.24 23.90 -3.60
C ASN A 268 -15.35 23.00 -4.45
N ARG A 269 -14.44 23.63 -5.21
CA ARG A 269 -13.40 22.95 -5.97
C ARG A 269 -12.05 23.43 -5.48
N THR A 270 -11.16 22.49 -5.22
CA THR A 270 -9.78 22.75 -4.82
C THR A 270 -8.85 22.08 -5.81
N ASN A 271 -7.91 22.83 -6.36
CA ASN A 271 -6.83 22.30 -7.19
C ASN A 271 -5.51 22.50 -6.47
N SER A 272 -4.57 21.57 -6.64
CA SER A 272 -3.22 21.69 -6.09
C SER A 272 -2.21 21.01 -7.00
N GLU A 273 -1.02 21.57 -7.08
CA GLU A 273 0.14 20.98 -7.76
C GLU A 273 1.25 20.61 -6.76
N GLU A 274 0.93 20.63 -5.47
CA GLU A 274 1.86 20.27 -4.41
C GLU A 274 2.37 18.84 -4.57
N LYS A 275 3.66 18.66 -4.32
CA LYS A 275 4.37 17.39 -4.48
C LYS A 275 4.77 16.87 -3.12
N ARG A 276 4.30 15.67 -2.78
CA ARG A 276 4.80 14.96 -1.60
C ARG A 276 6.26 14.57 -1.76
N LYS A 277 6.96 14.44 -0.64
CA LYS A 277 8.32 13.91 -0.59
C LYS A 277 8.30 12.43 -0.25
N PHE A 278 8.90 11.62 -1.11
CA PHE A 278 9.11 10.21 -0.81
C PHE A 278 10.27 10.03 0.17
N PRO A 279 10.19 9.00 1.03
CA PRO A 279 11.29 8.67 1.93
C PRO A 279 12.52 8.22 1.13
N LEU A 280 13.70 8.43 1.70
CA LEU A 280 14.89 7.69 1.32
C LEU A 280 14.74 6.26 1.84
N HIS A 281 14.78 5.29 0.93
CA HIS A 281 14.71 3.87 1.25
C HIS A 281 16.10 3.25 1.22
N LEU A 282 16.46 2.56 2.30
CA LEU A 282 17.69 1.78 2.44
C LEU A 282 17.31 0.35 2.81
N ALA A 283 17.76 -0.63 2.05
CA ALA A 283 17.54 -2.03 2.38
C ALA A 283 18.85 -2.80 2.47
N TRP A 284 18.91 -3.71 3.44
CA TRP A 284 20.01 -4.65 3.65
C TRP A 284 19.46 -6.06 3.68
N GLY A 285 20.10 -6.97 2.97
CA GLY A 285 19.75 -8.39 2.95
C GLY A 285 20.95 -9.26 3.27
N ILE A 286 20.70 -10.39 3.93
CA ILE A 286 21.68 -11.46 4.14
C ILE A 286 21.02 -12.78 3.78
N SER A 287 21.71 -13.60 3.01
CA SER A 287 21.25 -14.94 2.66
C SER A 287 22.29 -16.01 2.92
N TYR A 288 21.84 -17.14 3.45
CA TYR A 288 22.67 -18.28 3.82
C TYR A 288 22.17 -19.56 3.11
N PHE A 289 23.09 -20.24 2.44
CA PHE A 289 22.84 -21.48 1.67
C PHE A 289 23.52 -22.68 2.37
N PRO A 290 22.96 -23.23 3.47
CA PRO A 290 23.58 -24.34 4.19
C PRO A 290 23.74 -25.60 3.34
N THR A 291 22.84 -25.83 2.38
CA THR A 291 22.94 -26.90 1.38
C THR A 291 22.50 -26.37 0.01
N PRO A 292 22.79 -27.07 -1.10
CA PRO A 292 22.27 -26.68 -2.42
C PRO A 292 20.75 -26.70 -2.54
N SER A 293 20.05 -27.33 -1.58
CA SER A 293 18.60 -27.48 -1.57
C SER A 293 17.91 -26.58 -0.55
N LEU A 294 18.63 -25.82 0.26
CA LEU A 294 18.08 -25.04 1.37
C LEU A 294 18.70 -23.66 1.42
N LEU A 295 17.84 -22.64 1.49
CA LEU A 295 18.19 -21.24 1.54
C LEU A 295 17.39 -20.54 2.65
N TYR A 296 18.09 -19.71 3.43
CA TYR A 296 17.49 -18.75 4.34
C TYR A 296 17.89 -17.33 3.94
N THR A 297 16.96 -16.39 4.02
CA THR A 297 17.22 -14.97 3.72
C THR A 297 16.50 -14.07 4.72
N ILE A 298 17.12 -12.94 5.06
CA ILE A 298 16.57 -11.92 5.94
C ILE A 298 16.89 -10.55 5.36
N ASP A 299 15.87 -9.69 5.30
CA ASP A 299 15.97 -8.32 4.84
C ASP A 299 15.49 -7.34 5.93
N VAL A 300 16.12 -6.17 5.96
CA VAL A 300 15.72 -5.01 6.77
C VAL A 300 15.57 -3.83 5.84
N ASP A 301 14.36 -3.26 5.81
CA ASP A 301 14.01 -2.08 5.01
C ASP A 301 13.85 -0.86 5.94
N TYR A 302 14.68 0.16 5.77
CA TYR A 302 14.60 1.42 6.50
C TYR A 302 14.11 2.54 5.58
N TYR A 303 13.04 3.20 5.98
CA TYR A 303 12.49 4.35 5.25
C TYR A 303 12.65 5.61 6.10
N GLN A 304 13.49 6.52 5.62
CA GLN A 304 13.72 7.82 6.24
C GLN A 304 12.90 8.89 5.54
N THR A 305 11.92 9.46 6.23
CA THR A 305 11.04 10.49 5.67
C THR A 305 11.48 11.91 6.04
N SER A 306 11.18 12.85 5.14
CA SER A 306 11.27 14.30 5.41
C SER A 306 9.91 14.99 5.26
N GLU A 307 8.85 14.21 5.04
CA GLU A 307 7.48 14.67 4.91
C GLU A 307 6.90 14.98 6.31
N ILE A 308 6.23 16.12 6.45
CA ILE A 308 5.57 16.51 7.69
C ILE A 308 4.43 15.52 7.98
N GLY A 309 4.28 15.11 9.25
CA GLY A 309 3.25 14.16 9.65
C GLY A 309 3.57 12.70 9.33
N ARG A 310 4.83 12.40 8.96
CA ARG A 310 5.34 11.04 8.76
C ARG A 310 6.50 10.74 9.71
N ALA A 311 6.67 9.47 10.05
CA ALA A 311 7.73 8.92 10.88
C ALA A 311 8.64 8.00 10.07
N ASN A 312 9.89 7.85 10.53
CA ASN A 312 10.81 6.85 9.98
C ASN A 312 10.36 5.47 10.44
N ILE A 313 10.46 4.48 9.56
CA ILE A 313 10.04 3.11 9.87
C ILE A 313 11.08 2.08 9.46
N LEU A 314 11.07 0.95 10.16
CA LEU A 314 11.88 -0.22 9.90
C LEU A 314 10.97 -1.41 9.66
N ASN A 315 11.02 -2.00 8.47
CA ASN A 315 10.35 -3.26 8.19
C ASN A 315 11.36 -4.41 8.15
N TYR A 316 10.87 -5.59 8.51
CA TYR A 316 11.65 -6.82 8.53
C TYR A 316 11.01 -7.82 7.58
N SER A 317 11.83 -8.63 6.93
CA SER A 317 11.34 -9.76 6.12
C SER A 317 12.29 -10.94 6.26
N GLY A 318 11.74 -12.14 6.32
CA GLY A 318 12.51 -13.38 6.41
C GLY A 318 11.90 -14.42 5.48
N GLY A 319 12.75 -15.15 4.78
CA GLY A 319 12.36 -16.14 3.79
C GLY A 319 13.14 -17.44 3.94
N MET A 320 12.49 -18.54 3.54
CA MET A 320 13.09 -19.85 3.39
C MET A 320 12.68 -20.45 2.05
N GLU A 321 13.63 -21.05 1.34
CA GLU A 321 13.39 -21.84 0.14
C GLU A 321 13.98 -23.24 0.33
N TYR A 322 13.18 -24.26 0.03
CA TYR A 322 13.61 -25.66 0.10
C TYR A 322 13.23 -26.42 -1.16
N TYR A 323 14.22 -26.98 -1.85
CA TYR A 323 14.05 -27.85 -3.00
C TYR A 323 13.77 -29.27 -2.53
N LEU A 324 12.54 -29.74 -2.77
CA LEU A 324 12.13 -31.13 -2.51
C LEU A 324 12.86 -32.09 -3.45
N ASN A 325 13.10 -31.63 -4.68
CA ASN A 325 13.86 -32.28 -5.74
C ASN A 325 14.21 -31.22 -6.81
N PRO A 326 14.96 -31.56 -7.88
CA PRO A 326 15.35 -30.57 -8.89
C PRO A 326 14.21 -29.87 -9.63
N THR A 327 12.99 -30.40 -9.58
CA THR A 327 11.81 -29.88 -10.30
C THR A 327 10.76 -29.27 -9.38
N ASN A 328 10.96 -29.28 -8.06
CA ASN A 328 9.95 -28.86 -7.10
C ASN A 328 10.58 -28.13 -5.91
N ALA A 329 10.11 -26.92 -5.64
CA ALA A 329 10.51 -26.13 -4.48
C ALA A 329 9.30 -25.66 -3.69
N ILE A 330 9.48 -25.57 -2.37
CA ILE A 330 8.54 -24.91 -1.46
C ILE A 330 9.22 -23.70 -0.81
N ARG A 331 8.44 -22.68 -0.51
CA ARG A 331 8.90 -21.45 0.11
C ARG A 331 7.97 -21.00 1.20
N PHE A 332 8.57 -20.36 2.19
CA PHE A 332 7.86 -19.72 3.29
C PHE A 332 8.48 -18.35 3.56
N GLY A 333 7.65 -17.39 3.92
CA GLY A 333 8.10 -16.06 4.29
C GLY A 333 7.29 -15.43 5.40
N LEU A 334 7.93 -14.54 6.16
CA LEU A 334 7.31 -13.67 7.16
C LEU A 334 7.78 -12.25 6.93
N PHE A 335 6.92 -11.27 7.13
CA PHE A 335 7.28 -9.87 6.99
C PHE A 335 6.43 -8.94 7.85
N THR A 336 6.94 -7.73 8.04
CA THR A 336 6.21 -6.63 8.67
C THR A 336 5.98 -5.51 7.66
N ASN A 337 4.90 -4.78 7.86
CA ASN A 337 4.59 -3.56 7.14
C ASN A 337 4.00 -2.59 8.17
N TYR A 338 4.87 -1.85 8.85
CA TYR A 338 4.48 -0.88 9.88
C TYR A 338 4.10 0.46 9.26
N THR A 339 3.19 1.17 9.93
CA THR A 339 2.73 2.48 9.47
C THR A 339 3.80 3.55 9.67
N ASN A 340 3.97 4.40 8.66
CA ASN A 340 4.81 5.59 8.71
C ASN A 340 4.13 6.77 9.40
N LEU A 341 3.01 6.57 10.09
CA LEU A 341 2.37 7.62 10.86
C LEU A 341 3.02 7.72 12.25
N PRO A 342 3.17 8.94 12.81
CA PRO A 342 3.60 9.12 14.19
C PRO A 342 2.78 8.27 15.18
N ILE A 343 3.43 7.84 16.27
CA ILE A 343 2.74 7.12 17.34
C ILE A 343 1.67 8.06 17.93
N PRO A 344 0.38 7.64 17.99
CA PRO A 344 -0.67 8.47 18.52
C PRO A 344 -0.46 8.80 20.01
N ASP A 345 -0.87 10.00 20.39
CA ASP A 345 -0.91 10.49 21.76
C ASP A 345 -2.29 11.05 22.12
N SER A 346 -2.43 11.62 23.33
CA SER A 346 -3.69 12.20 23.80
C SER A 346 -4.16 13.42 23.01
N SER A 347 -3.31 14.01 22.18
CA SER A 347 -3.62 15.17 21.33
C SER A 347 -3.94 14.80 19.88
N THR A 348 -3.82 13.51 19.52
CA THR A 348 -4.14 13.02 18.19
C THR A 348 -5.62 13.22 17.89
N THR A 349 -5.90 13.86 16.77
CA THR A 349 -7.27 14.17 16.31
C THR A 349 -7.49 13.61 14.90
N ALA A 350 -8.74 13.30 14.60
CA ALA A 350 -9.11 12.75 13.30
C ALA A 350 -8.93 13.75 12.13
N PRO A 351 -8.79 13.25 10.89
CA PRO A 351 -8.68 11.83 10.52
C PRO A 351 -7.31 11.25 10.92
N TYR A 352 -7.30 10.03 11.45
CA TYR A 352 -6.03 9.35 11.72
C TYR A 352 -6.23 7.84 11.76
N GLU A 353 -5.38 7.06 11.10
CA GLU A 353 -5.44 5.59 11.11
C GLU A 353 -4.07 5.00 11.38
N TYR A 354 -3.82 4.65 12.63
CA TYR A 354 -2.59 3.97 13.01
C TYR A 354 -2.84 2.45 12.97
N LEU A 355 -2.20 1.77 12.03
CA LEU A 355 -2.35 0.34 11.80
C LEU A 355 -0.99 -0.27 11.54
N ASP A 356 -0.63 -1.32 12.26
CA ASP A 356 0.58 -2.09 11.99
C ASP A 356 0.18 -3.46 11.41
N ILE A 357 0.90 -3.92 10.38
CA ILE A 357 0.56 -5.12 9.63
C ILE A 357 1.70 -6.14 9.73
N HIS A 358 1.31 -7.41 9.96
CA HIS A 358 2.18 -8.56 9.84
C HIS A 358 1.70 -9.44 8.69
N GLY A 359 2.65 -10.06 7.99
CA GLY A 359 2.37 -10.91 6.85
C GLY A 359 3.11 -12.23 6.89
N ALA A 360 2.49 -13.25 6.31
CA ALA A 360 3.08 -14.55 6.05
C ALA A 360 2.84 -14.93 4.59
N SER A 361 3.79 -15.61 3.97
CA SER A 361 3.62 -16.15 2.63
C SER A 361 4.09 -17.58 2.52
N PHE A 362 3.47 -18.29 1.59
CA PHE A 362 3.78 -19.65 1.22
C PHE A 362 3.77 -19.76 -0.30
N GLY A 363 4.68 -20.56 -0.86
CA GLY A 363 4.72 -20.82 -2.28
C GLY A 363 5.19 -22.21 -2.61
N TYR A 364 4.72 -22.70 -3.74
CA TYR A 364 5.20 -23.90 -4.40
C TYR A 364 5.52 -23.56 -5.86
N THR A 365 6.70 -23.98 -6.30
CA THR A 365 7.13 -23.83 -7.70
C THR A 365 7.47 -25.18 -8.28
N SER A 366 6.91 -25.44 -9.46
CA SER A 366 7.31 -26.54 -10.31
C SER A 366 8.20 -26.03 -11.44
N TYR A 367 9.34 -26.66 -11.63
CA TYR A 367 10.30 -26.33 -12.69
C TYR A 367 10.26 -27.40 -13.78
N SER A 368 10.23 -26.93 -15.02
CA SER A 368 10.51 -27.70 -16.22
C SER A 368 11.92 -27.37 -16.73
N SER A 369 12.33 -27.98 -17.85
CA SER A 369 13.63 -27.68 -18.47
C SER A 369 13.78 -26.23 -18.94
N SER A 370 12.69 -25.53 -19.21
CA SER A 370 12.72 -24.18 -19.81
C SER A 370 11.73 -23.20 -19.18
N SER A 371 10.95 -23.62 -18.18
CA SER A 371 9.95 -22.77 -17.54
C SER A 371 9.73 -23.11 -16.07
N SER A 372 9.19 -22.17 -15.31
CA SER A 372 8.67 -22.40 -13.96
C SER A 372 7.19 -22.04 -13.90
N LEU A 373 6.45 -22.72 -13.03
CA LEU A 373 5.10 -22.36 -12.63
C LEU A 373 5.06 -22.22 -11.13
N THR A 374 4.60 -21.06 -10.64
CA THR A 374 4.50 -20.78 -9.20
C THR A 374 3.06 -20.56 -8.79
N LEU A 375 2.68 -21.21 -7.70
CA LEU A 375 1.44 -20.99 -6.96
C LEU A 375 1.81 -20.56 -5.54
N GLY A 376 1.23 -19.46 -5.07
CA GLY A 376 1.50 -18.96 -3.74
C GLY A 376 0.31 -18.29 -3.09
N THR A 377 0.42 -18.12 -1.78
CA THR A 377 -0.58 -17.43 -0.95
C THR A 377 0.14 -16.49 -0.01
N ILE A 378 -0.37 -15.27 0.14
CA ILE A 378 0.10 -14.29 1.11
C ILE A 378 -1.08 -13.93 2.00
N TYR A 379 -0.90 -14.05 3.31
CA TYR A 379 -1.88 -13.62 4.29
C TYR A 379 -1.31 -12.45 5.09
N THR A 380 -2.09 -11.39 5.28
CA THR A 380 -1.72 -10.30 6.18
C THR A 380 -2.80 -10.06 7.22
N SER A 381 -2.37 -9.68 8.41
CA SER A 381 -3.23 -9.32 9.54
C SER A 381 -2.63 -8.12 10.24
N GLY A 382 -3.46 -7.10 10.44
CA GLY A 382 -3.10 -5.88 11.14
C GLY A 382 -4.15 -5.46 12.15
N SER A 383 -3.69 -4.82 13.22
CA SER A 383 -4.56 -4.26 14.25
C SER A 383 -4.05 -2.89 14.67
N GLY A 384 -4.98 -1.99 15.00
CA GLY A 384 -4.67 -0.60 15.20
C GLY A 384 -5.81 0.20 15.79
N LYS A 385 -5.71 1.53 15.65
CA LYS A 385 -6.72 2.49 16.09
C LYS A 385 -7.01 3.51 15.01
N ALA A 386 -8.26 3.92 14.92
CA ALA A 386 -8.73 4.93 14.01
C ALA A 386 -9.43 6.08 14.75
N TRP A 387 -9.17 7.30 14.33
CA TRP A 387 -9.87 8.52 14.71
C TRP A 387 -10.69 8.95 13.49
N LEU A 388 -11.99 8.71 13.54
CA LEU A 388 -12.87 8.82 12.38
C LEU A 388 -13.51 10.20 12.21
N TYR A 389 -13.73 10.90 13.33
CA TYR A 389 -14.54 12.12 13.40
C TYR A 389 -13.67 13.36 13.56
N SER A 390 -13.60 14.21 12.53
CA SER A 390 -12.70 15.37 12.44
C SER A 390 -12.67 16.21 13.72
N GLY A 391 -11.48 16.44 14.29
CA GLY A 391 -11.35 17.21 15.54
C GLY A 391 -11.76 16.47 16.83
N SER A 392 -12.25 15.23 16.73
CA SER A 392 -12.43 14.34 17.89
C SER A 392 -11.12 13.62 18.24
N THR A 393 -10.90 13.42 19.55
CA THR A 393 -9.85 12.56 20.10
C THR A 393 -10.33 11.13 20.35
N GLU A 394 -11.59 10.85 20.04
CA GLU A 394 -12.20 9.54 20.23
C GLU A 394 -11.63 8.51 19.27
N THR A 395 -11.24 7.36 19.82
CA THR A 395 -10.59 6.27 19.07
C THR A 395 -11.54 5.10 18.89
N ARG A 396 -11.46 4.45 17.73
CA ARG A 396 -12.09 3.16 17.43
C ARG A 396 -11.04 2.11 17.14
N LYS A 397 -11.38 0.85 17.42
CA LYS A 397 -10.52 -0.27 17.07
C LYS A 397 -10.56 -0.45 15.56
N LEU A 398 -9.38 -0.64 14.96
CA LEU A 398 -9.20 -0.91 13.54
C LEU A 398 -8.56 -2.28 13.37
N THR A 399 -9.09 -3.10 12.47
CA THR A 399 -8.48 -4.36 12.07
C THR A 399 -8.49 -4.48 10.55
N ARG A 400 -7.46 -5.09 9.99
CA ARG A 400 -7.33 -5.32 8.55
C ARG A 400 -6.77 -6.71 8.31
N GLU A 401 -7.45 -7.48 7.47
CA GLU A 401 -6.99 -8.78 7.03
C GLU A 401 -6.97 -8.81 5.50
N SER A 402 -5.97 -9.49 4.92
CA SER A 402 -5.93 -9.72 3.48
C SER A 402 -5.45 -11.11 3.13
N LEU A 403 -5.94 -11.60 1.99
CA LEU A 403 -5.49 -12.82 1.34
C LEU A 403 -5.15 -12.50 -0.12
N THR A 404 -3.92 -12.81 -0.50
CA THR A 404 -3.45 -12.68 -1.88
C THR A 404 -3.12 -14.06 -2.44
N LEU A 405 -3.70 -14.40 -3.58
CA LEU A 405 -3.28 -15.56 -4.37
C LEU A 405 -2.28 -15.12 -5.42
N VAL A 406 -1.15 -15.82 -5.50
CA VAL A 406 -0.06 -15.54 -6.44
C VAL A 406 -0.03 -16.65 -7.48
N PHE A 407 -0.18 -16.28 -8.75
CA PHE A 407 0.06 -17.16 -9.89
C PHE A 407 1.13 -16.53 -10.77
N SER A 408 2.09 -17.33 -11.22
CA SER A 408 3.16 -16.82 -12.07
C SER A 408 3.76 -17.92 -12.95
N ALA A 409 4.24 -17.49 -14.10
CA ALA A 409 4.99 -18.32 -15.03
C ALA A 409 6.24 -17.57 -15.50
N SER A 410 7.36 -18.26 -15.52
CA SER A 410 8.60 -17.75 -16.10
C SER A 410 9.12 -18.71 -17.18
N SER A 411 9.87 -18.16 -18.13
CA SER A 411 10.54 -18.93 -19.19
C SER A 411 11.97 -18.45 -19.33
N ASN A 412 12.88 -19.40 -19.48
CA ASN A 412 14.22 -19.12 -19.98
C ASN A 412 14.14 -19.01 -21.52
N LEU A 413 14.89 -18.06 -22.08
CA LEU A 413 14.88 -17.74 -23.52
C LEU A 413 16.07 -18.36 -24.26
#